data_AF-A0A161I3M0-F1
#
_entry.id   AF-A0A161I3M0-F1
#
_cell.length_a   1.000
_cell.length_b   1.000
_cell.length_c   1.000
_cell.angle_alpha   90.00
_cell.angle_beta   90.00
_cell.angle_gamma   90.00
#
_symmetry.space_group_name_H-M   'P 1'
#
loop_
_entity.id
_entity.type
_entity.pdbx_description
1 polymer ?
#
loop_
_entity_poly.entity_id
_entity_poly.type
_entity_poly.pdbx_seq_one_letter_code
_entity_poly.pdbx_strand_id
1 'polypeptide(L)'
;MTEAKANGKFLSDVVDVSWAGLKKAHAPINYLRALLRKPVDFAYRARQLRNQTVLQQREATENAEVTATVARCVGQSFYDAIGTRRITLSVDGSTLTVVDAVEGIPRTVLNGWQSAFAKGIRKGDLQPATEARDATFDGLASNAPTQTAAAKTESAGQPRQLTGGIAGQLDAIKNALRAAGKGKFATVWSGQAQSRPANAAS
;
A
#
# COMPACT_ATOMS: atom_id res chain seq x y z
N MET A 1 -7.39 -42.97 -23.49
CA MET A 1 -6.35 -43.10 -22.44
C MET A 1 -6.98 -43.64 -21.15
N THR A 2 -7.12 -44.96 -21.04
CA THR A 2 -7.81 -45.63 -19.91
C THR A 2 -6.97 -45.64 -18.62
N GLU A 3 -5.64 -45.57 -18.74
CA GLU A 3 -4.69 -45.60 -17.62
C GLU A 3 -4.89 -44.47 -16.59
N ALA A 4 -5.34 -43.28 -17.01
CA ALA A 4 -5.59 -42.18 -16.07
C ALA A 4 -6.76 -42.50 -15.13
N LYS A 5 -7.86 -43.02 -15.69
CA LYS A 5 -9.03 -43.50 -14.93
C LYS A 5 -8.66 -44.66 -14.01
N ALA A 6 -7.83 -45.59 -14.49
CA ALA A 6 -7.36 -46.73 -13.68
C ALA A 6 -6.52 -46.30 -12.46
N ASN A 7 -5.83 -45.16 -12.54
CA ASN A 7 -5.06 -44.60 -11.42
C ASN A 7 -5.86 -43.55 -10.62
N GLY A 8 -7.18 -43.43 -10.83
CA GLY A 8 -8.04 -42.49 -10.11
C GLY A 8 -7.71 -41.01 -10.38
N LYS A 9 -7.15 -40.68 -11.54
CA LYS A 9 -6.67 -39.33 -11.88
C LYS A 9 -7.36 -38.76 -13.12
N PHE A 10 -7.52 -37.45 -13.12
CA PHE A 10 -7.90 -36.72 -14.33
C PHE A 10 -6.66 -36.42 -15.17
N LEU A 11 -6.71 -36.80 -16.44
CA LEU A 11 -5.62 -36.56 -17.37
C LEU A 11 -5.34 -35.06 -17.53
N SER A 12 -6.39 -34.23 -17.53
CA SER A 12 -6.29 -32.77 -17.59
C SER A 12 -5.44 -32.20 -16.45
N ASP A 13 -5.72 -32.59 -15.21
CA ASP A 13 -4.98 -32.09 -14.04
C ASP A 13 -3.51 -32.52 -14.06
N VAL A 14 -3.24 -33.75 -14.52
CA VAL A 14 -1.87 -34.25 -14.70
C VAL A 14 -1.13 -33.42 -15.75
N VAL A 15 -1.78 -33.14 -16.89
CA VAL A 15 -1.20 -32.34 -17.97
C VAL A 15 -0.98 -30.89 -17.53
N ASP A 16 -1.97 -30.25 -16.91
CA ASP A 16 -1.88 -28.86 -16.44
C ASP A 16 -0.69 -28.66 -15.49
N VAL A 17 -0.52 -29.57 -14.53
CA VAL A 17 0.57 -29.49 -13.54
C VAL A 17 1.94 -29.83 -14.14
N SER A 18 1.99 -30.70 -15.15
CA SER A 18 3.24 -31.23 -15.70
C SER A 18 3.63 -30.68 -17.07
N TRP A 19 2.85 -29.75 -17.63
CA TRP A 19 3.00 -29.25 -19.01
C TRP A 19 4.42 -28.80 -19.35
N ALA A 20 5.07 -28.07 -18.44
CA ALA A 20 6.44 -27.58 -18.63
C ALA A 20 7.46 -28.72 -18.82
N GLY A 21 7.29 -29.83 -18.11
CA GLY A 21 8.12 -31.04 -18.27
C GLY A 21 7.70 -31.87 -19.48
N LEU A 22 6.39 -31.98 -19.72
CA LEU A 22 5.82 -32.74 -20.84
C LEU A 22 6.27 -32.17 -22.20
N LYS A 23 6.28 -30.83 -22.35
CA LYS A 23 6.70 -30.13 -23.57
C LYS A 23 8.18 -30.37 -23.92
N LYS A 24 9.02 -30.65 -22.91
CA LYS A 24 10.47 -30.88 -23.07
C LYS A 24 10.83 -32.37 -23.16
N ALA A 25 9.86 -33.26 -22.94
CA ALA A 25 10.13 -34.69 -22.89
C ALA A 25 10.38 -35.25 -24.29
N HIS A 26 11.45 -36.03 -24.46
CA HIS A 26 11.73 -36.76 -25.70
C HIS A 26 10.62 -37.78 -26.05
N ALA A 27 9.97 -38.37 -25.03
CA ALA A 27 8.86 -39.30 -25.18
C ALA A 27 7.66 -38.90 -24.28
N PRO A 28 6.82 -37.94 -24.70
CA PRO A 28 5.77 -37.37 -23.86
C PRO A 28 4.75 -38.39 -23.34
N ILE A 29 4.35 -39.38 -24.16
CA ILE A 29 3.39 -40.42 -23.78
C ILE A 29 3.96 -41.32 -22.67
N ASN A 30 5.22 -41.73 -22.79
CA ASN A 30 5.87 -42.58 -21.78
C ASN A 30 6.10 -41.80 -20.48
N TYR A 31 6.48 -40.52 -20.59
CA TYR A 31 6.59 -39.63 -19.45
C TYR A 31 5.25 -39.45 -18.72
N LEU A 32 4.16 -39.26 -19.47
CA LEU A 32 2.81 -39.13 -18.92
C LEU A 32 2.36 -40.41 -18.22
N ARG A 33 2.61 -41.58 -18.79
CA ARG A 33 2.37 -42.87 -18.12
C ARG A 33 3.14 -43.00 -16.82
N ALA A 34 4.40 -42.57 -16.79
CA ALA A 34 5.21 -42.55 -15.57
C ALA A 34 4.60 -41.62 -14.51
N LEU A 35 4.11 -40.44 -14.90
CA LEU A 35 3.43 -39.51 -13.99
C LEU A 35 2.13 -40.10 -13.42
N LEU A 36 1.35 -40.81 -14.23
CA LEU A 36 0.11 -41.46 -13.80
C LEU A 36 0.33 -42.52 -12.73
N ARG A 37 1.51 -43.16 -12.69
CA ARG A 37 1.88 -44.16 -11.67
C ARG A 37 2.39 -43.57 -10.35
N LYS A 38 2.81 -42.29 -10.32
CA LYS A 38 3.35 -41.65 -9.11
C LYS A 38 2.25 -41.41 -8.06
N PRO A 39 2.52 -41.53 -6.75
CA PRO A 39 1.53 -41.26 -5.69
C PRO A 39 1.40 -39.75 -5.42
N VAL A 40 1.06 -38.97 -6.46
CA VAL A 40 0.89 -37.52 -6.38
C VAL A 40 -0.58 -37.19 -6.62
N ASP A 41 -1.15 -36.35 -5.77
CA ASP A 41 -2.46 -35.74 -5.99
C ASP A 41 -2.33 -34.59 -6.99
N PHE A 42 -2.54 -34.91 -8.26
CA PHE A 42 -2.52 -33.93 -9.34
C PHE A 42 -3.74 -33.00 -9.32
N ALA A 43 -4.88 -33.44 -8.78
CA ALA A 43 -6.08 -32.61 -8.71
C ALA A 43 -5.88 -31.45 -7.72
N TYR A 44 -5.29 -31.74 -6.55
CA TYR A 44 -4.91 -30.71 -5.58
C TYR A 44 -3.90 -29.72 -6.18
N ARG A 45 -2.83 -30.23 -6.82
CA ARG A 45 -1.82 -29.37 -7.44
C ARG A 45 -2.38 -28.51 -8.57
N ALA A 46 -3.27 -29.05 -9.39
CA ALA A 46 -3.94 -28.31 -10.45
C ALA A 46 -4.81 -27.19 -9.87
N ARG A 47 -5.55 -27.47 -8.79
CA ARG A 47 -6.34 -26.44 -8.09
C ARG A 47 -5.46 -25.34 -7.51
N GLN A 48 -4.34 -25.70 -6.87
CA GLN A 48 -3.39 -24.73 -6.33
C GLN A 48 -2.81 -23.84 -7.44
N LEU A 49 -2.39 -24.43 -8.57
CA LEU A 49 -1.84 -23.68 -9.71
C LEU A 49 -2.87 -22.70 -10.30
N ARG A 50 -4.12 -23.14 -10.49
CA ARG A 50 -5.21 -22.28 -10.97
C ARG A 50 -5.49 -21.14 -10.00
N ASN A 51 -5.57 -21.41 -8.71
CA ASN A 51 -5.78 -20.38 -7.68
C ASN A 51 -4.63 -19.35 -7.66
N GLN A 52 -3.38 -19.81 -7.74
CA GLN A 52 -2.21 -18.92 -7.83
C GLN A 52 -2.28 -18.04 -9.08
N THR A 53 -2.65 -18.62 -10.22
CA THR A 53 -2.80 -17.88 -11.49
C THR A 53 -3.89 -16.80 -11.38
N VAL A 54 -5.04 -17.13 -10.80
CA VAL A 54 -6.14 -16.18 -10.59
C VAL A 54 -5.72 -15.05 -9.65
N LEU A 55 -5.00 -15.35 -8.56
CA LEU A 55 -4.48 -14.33 -7.64
C LEU A 55 -3.49 -13.40 -8.35
N GLN A 56 -2.54 -13.96 -9.09
CA GLN A 56 -1.56 -13.18 -9.86
C GLN A 56 -2.23 -12.30 -10.92
N GLN A 57 -3.21 -12.82 -11.64
CA GLN A 57 -3.97 -12.05 -12.64
C GLN A 57 -4.75 -10.91 -11.99
N ARG A 58 -5.37 -11.17 -10.82
CA ARG A 58 -6.08 -10.14 -10.07
C ARG A 58 -5.12 -9.05 -9.60
N GLU A 59 -4.00 -9.41 -8.97
CA GLU A 59 -2.98 -8.45 -8.53
C GLU A 59 -2.41 -7.64 -9.71
N ALA A 60 -2.13 -8.29 -10.84
CA ALA A 60 -1.64 -7.61 -12.04
C ALA A 60 -2.67 -6.61 -12.58
N THR A 61 -3.95 -6.98 -12.60
CA THR A 61 -5.05 -6.11 -13.05
C THR A 61 -5.22 -4.93 -12.10
N GLU A 62 -5.24 -5.17 -10.80
CA GLU A 62 -5.33 -4.11 -9.77
C GLU A 62 -4.15 -3.14 -9.87
N ASN A 63 -2.92 -3.65 -10.06
CA ASN A 63 -1.72 -2.83 -10.24
C ASN A 63 -1.76 -2.03 -11.55
N ALA A 64 -2.25 -2.62 -12.65
CA ALA A 64 -2.42 -1.93 -13.92
C ALA A 64 -3.42 -0.77 -13.80
N GLU A 65 -4.54 -0.97 -13.12
CA GLU A 65 -5.53 0.08 -12.86
C GLU A 65 -4.98 1.22 -12.00
N VAL A 66 -4.22 0.89 -10.95
CA VAL A 66 -3.54 1.89 -10.11
C VAL A 66 -2.58 2.71 -10.97
N THR A 67 -1.74 2.04 -11.76
CA THR A 67 -0.76 2.68 -12.65
C THR A 67 -1.44 3.59 -13.67
N ALA A 68 -2.50 3.12 -14.33
CA ALA A 68 -3.26 3.89 -15.30
C ALA A 68 -3.96 5.10 -14.66
N THR A 69 -4.43 4.97 -13.42
CA THR A 69 -5.02 6.10 -12.68
C THR A 69 -3.98 7.15 -12.34
N VAL A 70 -2.83 6.73 -11.80
CA VAL A 70 -1.72 7.65 -11.51
C VAL A 70 -1.26 8.37 -12.77
N ALA A 71 -1.04 7.65 -13.88
CA ALA A 71 -0.57 8.21 -15.14
C ALA A 71 -1.50 9.32 -15.68
N ARG A 72 -2.82 9.19 -15.52
CA ARG A 72 -3.79 10.21 -15.91
C ARG A 72 -3.77 11.47 -15.03
N CYS A 73 -3.24 11.35 -13.82
CA CYS A 73 -3.28 12.39 -12.79
C CYS A 73 -1.91 13.07 -12.55
N VAL A 74 -0.87 12.65 -13.28
CA VAL A 74 0.48 13.21 -13.19
C VAL A 74 0.48 14.72 -13.43
N GLY A 75 1.21 15.46 -12.60
CA GLY A 75 1.30 16.93 -12.65
C GLY A 75 0.05 17.67 -12.19
N GLN A 76 -1.00 16.98 -11.76
CA GLN A 76 -2.25 17.60 -11.32
C GLN A 76 -2.31 17.73 -9.79
N SER A 77 -3.16 18.67 -9.36
CA SER A 77 -3.52 18.84 -7.95
C SER A 77 -4.94 18.38 -7.69
N PHE A 78 -5.15 17.83 -6.50
CA PHE A 78 -6.41 17.32 -6.00
C PHE A 78 -6.62 17.81 -4.58
N TYR A 79 -7.89 17.85 -4.18
CA TYR A 79 -8.30 18.20 -2.84
C TYR A 79 -9.04 17.03 -2.20
N ASP A 80 -8.93 16.89 -0.89
CA ASP A 80 -9.88 16.07 -0.15
C ASP A 80 -11.29 16.65 -0.27
N ALA A 81 -12.31 15.84 0.04
CA ALA A 81 -13.71 16.25 -0.07
C ALA A 81 -14.08 17.52 0.73
N ILE A 82 -13.30 17.86 1.78
CA ILE A 82 -13.52 19.02 2.65
C ILE A 82 -12.70 20.24 2.20
N GLY A 83 -11.70 20.06 1.33
CA GLY A 83 -10.81 21.12 0.86
C GLY A 83 -9.72 21.54 1.86
N THR A 84 -9.49 20.75 2.91
CA THR A 84 -8.47 21.05 3.93
C THR A 84 -7.07 20.64 3.49
N ARG A 85 -6.96 19.71 2.54
CA ARG A 85 -5.68 19.17 2.07
C ARG A 85 -5.59 19.28 0.57
N ARG A 86 -4.47 19.81 0.10
CA ARG A 86 -4.06 19.78 -1.30
C ARG A 86 -3.05 18.65 -1.51
N ILE A 87 -3.35 17.78 -2.46
CA ILE A 87 -2.53 16.65 -2.88
C ILE A 87 -2.05 16.95 -4.30
N THR A 88 -0.75 17.11 -4.49
CA THR A 88 -0.14 17.39 -5.79
C THR A 88 0.71 16.22 -6.22
N LEU A 89 0.49 15.73 -7.44
CA LEU A 89 1.35 14.73 -8.06
C LEU A 89 2.46 15.41 -8.83
N SER A 90 3.68 14.91 -8.66
CA SER A 90 4.82 15.29 -9.49
C SER A 90 4.59 14.96 -10.97
N VAL A 91 5.31 15.68 -11.85
CA VAL A 91 5.20 15.57 -13.32
C VAL A 91 5.78 14.25 -13.85
N ASP A 92 6.62 13.57 -13.08
CA ASP A 92 7.13 12.23 -13.39
C ASP A 92 6.30 11.12 -12.72
N GLY A 93 5.32 11.49 -11.88
CA GLY A 93 4.49 10.54 -11.13
C GLY A 93 5.26 9.75 -10.07
N SER A 94 6.48 10.16 -9.71
CA SER A 94 7.32 9.44 -8.73
C SER A 94 6.96 9.80 -7.29
N THR A 95 6.51 11.03 -7.08
CA THR A 95 6.21 11.58 -5.76
C THR A 95 4.83 12.22 -5.68
N LEU A 96 4.30 12.23 -4.47
CA LEU A 96 3.06 12.90 -4.10
C LEU A 96 3.34 13.84 -2.94
N THR A 97 2.94 15.09 -3.05
CA THR A 97 3.07 16.11 -2.01
C THR A 97 1.70 16.42 -1.42
N VAL A 98 1.59 16.39 -0.09
CA VAL A 98 0.38 16.80 0.63
C VAL A 98 0.67 18.08 1.39
N VAL A 99 -0.21 19.07 1.26
CA VAL A 99 -0.20 20.31 2.03
C VAL A 99 -1.52 20.41 2.77
N ASP A 100 -1.47 20.57 4.09
CA ASP A 100 -2.63 20.90 4.91
C ASP A 100 -2.79 22.42 4.95
N ALA A 101 -4.00 22.93 4.75
CA ALA A 101 -4.27 24.37 4.67
C ALA A 101 -3.86 25.09 5.95
N VAL A 102 -4.06 24.47 7.12
CA VAL A 102 -3.78 25.11 8.42
C VAL A 102 -2.31 25.04 8.77
N GLU A 103 -1.66 23.90 8.49
CA GLU A 103 -0.24 23.73 8.78
C GLU A 103 0.65 24.47 7.77
N GLY A 104 0.25 24.50 6.50
CA GLY A 104 1.02 25.08 5.39
C GLY A 104 2.31 24.30 5.03
N ILE A 105 2.71 23.31 5.82
CA ILE A 105 3.94 22.54 5.62
C ILE A 105 3.72 21.43 4.59
N PRO A 106 4.47 21.41 3.47
CA PRO A 106 4.40 20.34 2.49
C PRO A 106 5.07 19.06 3.00
N ARG A 107 4.39 17.92 2.83
CA ARG A 107 4.92 16.58 3.10
C ARG A 107 4.96 15.78 1.81
N THR A 108 6.16 15.35 1.41
CA THR A 108 6.36 14.54 0.20
C THR A 108 6.48 13.07 0.54
N VAL A 109 5.74 12.23 -0.19
CA VAL A 109 5.74 10.78 -0.07
C VAL A 109 6.33 10.18 -1.35
N LEU A 110 7.34 9.32 -1.18
CA LEU A 110 8.09 8.71 -2.29
C LEU A 110 7.50 7.36 -2.74
N ASN A 111 6.86 6.63 -1.84
CA ASN A 111 6.47 5.24 -2.06
C ASN A 111 5.20 4.86 -1.28
N GLY A 112 4.51 3.82 -1.74
CA GLY A 112 3.33 3.24 -1.08
C GLY A 112 2.05 4.09 -1.16
N TRP A 113 2.07 5.22 -1.88
CA TRP A 113 0.94 6.15 -1.96
C TRP A 113 0.00 5.85 -3.12
N GLN A 114 0.49 5.24 -4.20
CA GLN A 114 -0.23 5.09 -5.48
C GLN A 114 -1.57 4.38 -5.33
N SER A 115 -1.60 3.25 -4.61
CA SER A 115 -2.83 2.48 -4.40
C SER A 115 -3.87 3.23 -3.57
N ALA A 116 -3.43 3.97 -2.55
CA ALA A 116 -4.30 4.78 -1.72
C ALA A 116 -4.86 5.98 -2.51
N PHE A 117 -4.01 6.66 -3.28
CA PHE A 117 -4.40 7.76 -4.16
C PHE A 117 -5.41 7.31 -5.22
N ALA A 118 -5.10 6.25 -5.98
CA ALA A 118 -6.01 5.72 -7.00
C ALA A 118 -7.35 5.28 -6.42
N LYS A 119 -7.36 4.71 -5.20
CA LYS A 119 -8.59 4.40 -4.47
C LYS A 119 -9.38 5.66 -4.10
N GLY A 120 -8.71 6.72 -3.63
CA GLY A 120 -9.33 8.00 -3.31
C GLY A 120 -9.98 8.66 -4.54
N ILE A 121 -9.30 8.62 -5.69
CA ILE A 121 -9.85 9.11 -6.96
C ILE A 121 -11.10 8.32 -7.37
N ARG A 122 -11.03 6.98 -7.38
CA ARG A 122 -12.18 6.13 -7.76
C ARG A 122 -13.39 6.31 -6.85
N LYS A 123 -13.16 6.59 -5.57
CA LYS A 123 -14.24 6.82 -4.60
C LYS A 123 -14.80 8.24 -4.64
N GLY A 124 -14.11 9.19 -5.29
CA GLY A 124 -14.45 10.61 -5.25
C GLY A 124 -14.05 11.32 -3.95
N ASP A 125 -13.26 10.65 -3.10
CA ASP A 125 -12.69 11.23 -1.87
C ASP A 125 -11.64 12.30 -2.22
N LEU A 126 -11.02 12.16 -3.39
CA LEU A 126 -10.09 13.13 -3.98
C LEU A 126 -10.71 13.75 -5.23
N GLN A 127 -10.77 15.07 -5.26
CA GLN A 127 -11.44 15.84 -6.29
C GLN A 127 -10.44 16.73 -7.02
N PRO A 128 -10.48 16.83 -8.36
CA PRO A 128 -9.55 17.67 -9.12
C PRO A 128 -9.57 19.12 -8.65
N ALA A 129 -8.42 19.79 -8.77
CA ALA A 129 -8.32 21.22 -8.55
C ALA A 129 -9.28 21.98 -9.47
N THR A 130 -9.94 22.97 -8.89
CA THR A 130 -10.88 23.89 -9.53
C THR A 130 -10.78 25.20 -8.80
N GLU A 131 -10.99 26.34 -9.47
CA GLU A 131 -10.87 27.67 -8.86
C GLU A 131 -11.64 27.80 -7.53
N ALA A 132 -12.84 27.22 -7.43
CA ALA A 132 -13.63 27.23 -6.20
C ALA A 132 -12.97 26.47 -5.04
N ARG A 133 -12.28 25.35 -5.33
CA ARG A 133 -11.55 24.56 -4.34
C ARG A 133 -10.25 25.23 -3.93
N ASP A 134 -9.58 25.86 -4.89
CA ASP A 134 -8.39 26.65 -4.63
C ASP A 134 -8.74 27.81 -3.67
N ALA A 135 -9.81 28.56 -3.96
CA ALA A 135 -10.30 29.62 -3.08
C ALA A 135 -10.72 29.13 -1.69
N THR A 136 -11.33 27.94 -1.61
CA THR A 136 -11.70 27.33 -0.32
C THR A 136 -10.45 27.01 0.51
N PHE A 137 -9.45 26.40 -0.12
CA PHE A 137 -8.18 26.07 0.52
C PHE A 137 -7.43 27.33 0.98
N ASP A 138 -7.34 28.35 0.13
CA ASP A 138 -6.66 29.61 0.45
C ASP A 138 -7.38 30.38 1.56
N GLY A 139 -8.71 30.33 1.58
CA GLY A 139 -9.53 30.87 2.67
C GLY A 139 -9.25 30.17 4.00
N LEU A 140 -9.11 28.84 4.01
CA LEU A 140 -8.74 28.10 5.21
C LEU A 140 -7.31 28.41 5.66
N ALA A 141 -6.37 28.50 4.71
CA ALA A 141 -4.98 28.82 4.99
C ALA A 141 -4.80 30.22 5.57
N SER A 142 -5.56 31.19 5.06
CA SER A 142 -5.50 32.59 5.53
C SER A 142 -6.10 32.77 6.93
N ASN A 143 -7.03 31.91 7.33
CA ASN A 143 -7.65 31.92 8.66
C ASN A 143 -6.87 31.09 9.70
N ALA A 144 -5.80 30.42 9.29
CA ALA A 144 -4.98 29.64 10.19
C ALA A 144 -4.27 30.58 11.19
N PRO A 145 -4.27 30.28 12.49
CA PRO A 145 -3.52 31.06 13.45
C PRO A 145 -2.05 31.00 13.06
N THR A 146 -1.46 32.16 12.75
CA THR A 146 -0.04 32.30 12.45
C THR A 146 0.74 31.73 13.64
N GLN A 147 1.24 30.50 13.50
CA GLN A 147 2.29 30.02 14.38
C GLN A 147 3.53 30.83 13.99
N THR A 148 3.69 32.00 14.59
CA THR A 148 4.95 32.73 14.57
C THR A 148 6.01 31.79 15.09
N ALA A 149 6.75 31.17 14.17
CA ALA A 149 8.04 30.59 14.43
C ALA A 149 8.90 31.75 14.95
N ALA A 150 8.98 31.88 16.27
CA ALA A 150 9.98 32.71 16.90
C ALA A 150 11.33 32.16 16.42
N ALA A 151 11.95 32.90 15.48
CA ALA A 151 13.30 32.68 15.03
C ALA A 151 14.19 32.67 16.26
N LYS A 152 14.53 31.48 16.76
CA LYS A 152 15.57 31.32 17.75
C LYS A 152 16.87 31.37 16.96
N THR A 153 17.41 32.57 16.82
CA THR A 153 18.79 32.79 16.40
C THR A 153 19.66 31.96 17.34
N GLU A 154 20.19 30.84 16.84
CA GLU A 154 21.13 30.00 17.58
C GLU A 154 22.43 30.79 17.73
N SER A 155 22.55 31.50 18.84
CA SER A 155 23.85 31.97 19.33
C SER A 155 24.65 30.73 19.73
N ALA A 156 25.76 30.51 19.02
CA ALA A 156 26.69 29.45 19.31
C ALA A 156 27.29 29.60 20.72
N GLY A 157 27.18 28.55 21.53
CA GLY A 157 28.01 28.37 22.71
C GLY A 157 27.30 28.44 24.07
N GLN A 158 26.40 27.49 24.38
CA GLN A 158 26.27 27.06 25.78
C GLN A 158 25.67 25.64 25.92
N PRO A 159 26.20 24.80 26.83
CA PRO A 159 25.76 23.42 27.00
C PRO A 159 24.37 23.35 27.64
N ARG A 160 23.49 22.52 27.07
CA ARG A 160 22.13 22.26 27.56
C ARG A 160 22.17 21.65 28.97
N GLN A 161 21.66 22.39 29.95
CA GLN A 161 21.27 21.88 31.25
C GLN A 161 19.98 21.04 31.09
N LEU A 162 20.07 19.76 31.41
CA LEU A 162 18.93 18.84 31.53
C LEU A 162 18.30 19.05 32.92
N THR A 163 17.08 19.57 32.98
CA THR A 163 16.29 19.58 34.22
C THR A 163 15.00 18.80 34.06
N GLY A 164 14.75 17.96 35.06
CA GLY A 164 13.71 16.96 35.11
C GLY A 164 12.31 17.57 35.14
N GLY A 165 11.49 17.14 34.19
CA GLY A 165 10.06 17.43 34.14
C GLY A 165 9.28 16.43 33.29
N ILE A 166 9.93 15.36 32.82
CA ILE A 166 9.36 14.43 31.82
C ILE A 166 8.24 13.56 32.44
N ALA A 167 8.31 13.26 33.74
CA ALA A 167 7.31 12.43 34.40
C ALA A 167 5.92 13.08 34.44
N GLY A 168 5.83 14.36 34.81
CA GLY A 168 4.56 15.09 34.86
C GLY A 168 3.94 15.32 33.47
N GLN A 169 4.78 15.51 32.45
CA GLN A 169 4.34 15.70 31.08
C GLN A 169 3.82 14.40 30.45
N LEU A 170 4.40 13.25 30.83
CA LEU A 170 3.92 11.94 30.40
C LEU A 170 2.57 11.57 31.02
N ASP A 171 2.32 11.93 32.28
CA ASP A 171 1.02 11.67 32.91
C ASP A 171 -0.08 12.57 32.36
N ALA A 172 0.25 13.83 32.00
CA ALA A 172 -0.66 14.70 31.26
C ALA A 172 -1.02 14.11 29.88
N ILE A 173 -0.05 13.58 29.14
CA ILE A 173 -0.27 12.92 27.84
C ILE A 173 -1.10 11.64 28.00
N LYS A 174 -0.82 10.81 29.01
CA LYS A 174 -1.59 9.58 29.27
C LYS A 174 -3.04 9.87 29.65
N ASN A 175 -3.29 10.91 30.45
CA ASN A 175 -4.64 11.30 30.82
C ASN A 175 -5.42 11.89 29.65
N ALA A 176 -4.77 12.68 28.79
CA ALA A 176 -5.35 13.18 27.56
C ALA A 176 -5.71 12.05 26.57
N LEU A 177 -4.84 11.04 26.44
CA LEU A 177 -5.10 9.86 25.59
C LEU A 177 -6.22 8.96 26.13
N ARG A 178 -6.36 8.81 27.46
CA ARG A 178 -7.51 8.10 28.04
C ARG A 178 -8.83 8.84 27.86
N ALA A 179 -8.81 10.17 27.91
CA ALA A 179 -9.99 10.99 27.63
C ALA A 179 -10.41 10.91 26.15
N ALA A 180 -9.44 10.86 25.23
CA ALA A 180 -9.68 10.70 23.79
C ALA A 180 -10.04 9.25 23.38
N GLY A 181 -9.68 8.25 24.19
CA GLY A 181 -9.87 6.82 23.91
C GLY A 181 -11.31 6.29 23.95
N LYS A 182 -12.33 7.12 24.21
CA LYS A 182 -13.75 6.69 24.18
C LYS A 182 -14.49 6.98 22.87
N GLY A 183 -13.82 7.47 21.82
CA GLY A 183 -14.48 7.65 20.53
C GLY A 183 -13.52 7.76 19.35
N LYS A 184 -13.53 6.72 18.50
CA LYS A 184 -13.18 6.78 17.06
C LYS A 184 -11.70 6.89 16.67
N PHE A 185 -10.85 5.98 17.14
CA PHE A 185 -9.51 5.76 16.54
C PHE A 185 -9.19 4.30 16.16
N ALA A 186 -10.17 3.39 16.25
CA ALA A 186 -9.97 1.98 15.94
C ALA A 186 -10.76 1.55 14.69
N THR A 187 -10.40 2.03 13.48
CA THR A 187 -10.73 1.25 12.26
C THR A 187 -9.94 1.51 10.97
N VAL A 188 -9.16 2.59 10.81
CA VAL A 188 -8.52 2.83 9.49
C VAL A 188 -7.06 3.23 9.61
N TRP A 189 -6.26 2.43 10.33
CA TRP A 189 -4.83 2.23 10.03
C TRP A 189 -4.23 1.23 11.02
N SER A 190 -4.16 -0.03 10.61
CA SER A 190 -3.26 -1.02 11.22
C SER A 190 -2.44 -1.64 10.10
N GLY A 191 -1.46 -0.88 9.61
CA GLY A 191 -0.35 -1.40 8.82
C GLY A 191 0.62 -2.12 9.75
N GLN A 192 0.37 -3.41 9.95
CA GLN A 192 1.20 -4.34 10.70
C GLN A 192 2.60 -4.41 10.08
N ALA A 193 3.61 -3.87 10.78
CA ALA A 193 5.01 -4.10 10.46
C ALA A 193 5.38 -5.54 10.84
N GLN A 194 5.39 -6.43 9.84
CA GLN A 194 5.88 -7.80 10.02
C GLN A 194 7.42 -7.77 10.09
N SER A 195 7.95 -8.06 11.27
CA SER A 195 9.37 -8.25 11.53
C SER A 195 9.90 -9.46 10.75
N ARG A 196 10.95 -9.24 9.96
CA ARG A 196 11.73 -10.28 9.27
C ARG A 196 12.71 -10.90 10.28
N PRO A 197 12.82 -12.23 10.42
CA PRO A 197 13.80 -12.82 11.32
C PRO A 197 15.22 -12.62 10.76
N ALA A 198 16.13 -12.15 11.62
CA ALA A 198 17.55 -12.12 11.35
C ALA A 198 18.10 -13.54 11.43
N ASN A 199 18.73 -13.98 10.35
CA ASN A 199 19.49 -15.22 10.29
C ASN A 199 20.92 -14.98 10.81
N ALA A 200 21.45 -15.99 11.47
CA ALA A 200 22.67 -15.99 12.27
C ALA A 200 23.96 -15.77 11.45
N ALA A 201 24.96 -15.17 12.11
CA ALA A 201 26.36 -15.32 11.79
C ALA A 201 27.21 -15.12 13.07
N SER A 202 27.55 -16.23 13.72
CA SER A 202 28.87 -16.60 14.30
C SER A 202 28.70 -17.84 15.17
#